data_AF-B8A6M9-F1
#
_entry.id   AF-B8A6M9-F1
#
_cell.length_a   1.000
_cell.length_b   1.000
_cell.length_c   1.000
_cell.angle_alpha   90.00
_cell.angle_beta   90.00
_cell.angle_gamma   90.00
#
_symmetry.space_group_name_H-M   'P 1'
#
loop_
_entity.id
_entity.type
_entity.pdbx_description
1 polymer ?
#
loop_
_entity_poly.entity_id
_entity_poly.type
_entity_poly.pdbx_seq_one_letter_code
_entity_poly.pdbx_strand_id
1 'polypeptide(L)'
;MRLSVAILCALVAVQAAALLLAGSAAAASELKVGYYHKKCKGVENVIKWHVIKALKQNRRTGAALVRLLFHDCFVRGCDGSVLLDKSYENPHPEKEAPDIRVHEQDK
;
A
#
# COMPACT_ATOMS: atom_id res chain seq x y z
N MET A 1 -20.16 50.14 -7.51
CA MET A 1 -20.90 48.87 -7.71
C MET A 1 -20.35 48.05 -8.88
N ARG A 2 -20.30 48.57 -10.12
CA ARG A 2 -19.80 47.82 -11.29
C ARG A 2 -18.32 47.40 -11.19
N LEU A 3 -17.46 48.28 -10.68
CA LEU A 3 -16.03 47.99 -10.49
C LEU A 3 -15.80 46.94 -9.39
N SER A 4 -16.59 46.98 -8.32
CA SER A 4 -16.54 46.01 -7.21
C SER A 4 -16.95 44.60 -7.66
N VAL A 5 -17.95 44.49 -8.54
CA VAL A 5 -18.38 43.20 -9.11
C VAL A 5 -17.31 42.63 -10.05
N ALA A 6 -16.67 43.47 -10.87
CA ALA A 6 -15.58 43.02 -11.75
C ALA A 6 -14.37 42.49 -10.96
N ILE A 7 -14.02 43.13 -9.84
CA ILE A 7 -12.94 42.68 -8.95
C ILE A 7 -13.29 41.34 -8.30
N LEU A 8 -14.52 41.18 -7.81
CA LEU A 8 -14.98 39.90 -7.23
C LEU A 8 -14.95 38.76 -8.25
N CYS A 9 -15.41 39.00 -9.49
CA CYS A 9 -15.35 38.01 -10.56
C CYS A 9 -13.91 37.62 -10.91
N ALA A 10 -12.99 38.58 -10.97
CA ALA A 10 -11.58 38.31 -11.23
C ALA A 10 -10.94 37.47 -10.12
N LEU A 11 -11.23 37.77 -8.85
CA LEU A 11 -10.71 37.00 -7.71
C LEU A 11 -11.22 35.56 -7.70
N VAL A 12 -12.51 35.35 -7.99
CA VAL A 12 -13.10 34.01 -8.09
C VAL A 12 -12.49 33.22 -9.25
N ALA A 13 -12.28 33.85 -10.41
CA ALA A 13 -11.65 33.22 -11.55
C ALA A 13 -10.19 32.81 -11.25
N VAL A 14 -9.43 33.66 -10.55
CA VAL A 14 -8.06 33.36 -10.11
C VAL A 14 -8.02 32.20 -9.12
N GLN A 15 -8.94 32.17 -8.14
CA GLN A 15 -9.03 31.05 -7.19
C GLN A 15 -9.42 29.73 -7.88
N ALA A 16 -10.40 29.76 -8.79
CA ALA A 16 -10.80 28.58 -9.54
C ALA A 16 -9.67 28.04 -10.44
N ALA A 17 -8.92 28.93 -11.10
CA ALA A 17 -7.75 28.55 -11.89
C ALA A 17 -6.66 27.93 -11.01
N ALA A 18 -6.39 28.52 -9.83
CA ALA A 18 -5.42 27.97 -8.88
C ALA A 18 -5.81 26.56 -8.39
N LEU A 19 -7.10 26.31 -8.12
CA LEU A 19 -7.59 24.98 -7.77
C LEU A 19 -7.45 23.96 -8.93
N LEU A 20 -7.66 24.40 -10.18
CA LEU A 20 -7.48 23.55 -11.37
C LEU A 20 -6.01 23.18 -11.62
N LEU A 21 -5.08 24.09 -11.32
CA LEU A 21 -3.63 23.86 -11.37
C LEU A 21 -3.11 23.04 -10.19
N ALA A 22 -3.82 23.04 -9.07
CA ALA A 22 -3.53 22.22 -7.89
C ALA A 22 -4.13 20.81 -7.96
N GLY A 23 -4.51 20.35 -9.16
CA GLY A 23 -4.77 18.95 -9.43
C GLY A 23 -3.52 18.15 -9.07
N SER A 24 -3.50 17.60 -7.86
CA SER A 24 -2.46 16.70 -7.40
C SER A 24 -2.50 15.48 -8.32
N ALA A 25 -1.58 15.45 -9.28
CA ALA A 25 -1.04 14.18 -9.71
C ALA A 25 -0.47 13.56 -8.43
N ALA A 26 -1.25 12.70 -7.79
CA ALA A 26 -0.68 11.66 -6.95
C ALA A 26 0.23 10.89 -7.89
N ALA A 27 1.48 11.32 -7.98
CA ALA A 27 2.51 10.63 -8.70
C ALA A 27 2.69 9.34 -7.91
N ALA A 28 1.90 8.32 -8.26
CA ALA A 28 2.22 6.95 -7.90
C ALA A 28 3.63 6.76 -8.44
N SER A 29 4.62 6.75 -7.55
CA SER A 29 6.00 6.52 -7.94
C SER A 29 6.03 5.22 -8.71
N GLU A 30 6.33 5.28 -10.00
CA GLU A 30 6.25 4.13 -10.87
C GLU A 30 7.21 3.04 -10.34
N LEU A 31 6.65 1.86 -10.04
CA LEU A 31 7.42 0.71 -9.61
C LEU A 31 8.38 0.31 -10.72
N LYS A 32 9.65 0.09 -10.37
CA LYS A 32 10.69 -0.24 -11.34
C LYS A 32 11.32 -1.59 -11.05
N VAL A 33 11.29 -2.49 -12.03
CA VAL A 33 12.04 -3.75 -11.98
C VAL A 33 13.54 -3.44 -11.86
N GLY A 34 14.21 -4.10 -10.91
CA GLY A 34 15.62 -3.85 -10.62
C GLY A 34 15.89 -2.54 -9.86
N TYR A 35 14.89 -1.99 -9.14
CA TYR A 35 15.06 -0.80 -8.28
C TYR A 35 16.31 -0.88 -7.39
N TYR A 36 16.61 -2.07 -6.86
CA TYR A 36 17.73 -2.30 -5.96
C TYR A 36 19.07 -2.58 -6.65
N HIS A 37 19.15 -2.68 -7.98
CA HIS A 37 20.39 -3.06 -8.69
C HIS A 37 21.62 -2.20 -8.36
N LYS A 38 21.43 -0.92 -8.02
CA LYS A 38 22.52 0.00 -7.64
C LYS A 38 22.65 0.20 -6.13
N LYS A 39 21.64 -0.16 -5.34
CA LYS A 39 21.59 0.07 -3.88
C LYS A 39 21.95 -1.19 -3.09
N CYS A 40 21.39 -2.33 -3.48
CA CYS A 40 21.59 -3.64 -2.86
C CYS A 40 21.68 -4.68 -3.97
N LYS A 41 22.88 -4.87 -4.52
CA LYS A 41 23.12 -5.83 -5.61
C LYS A 41 22.81 -7.25 -5.13
N GLY A 42 22.04 -7.97 -5.94
CA GLY A 42 21.73 -9.38 -5.69
C GLY A 42 20.63 -9.64 -4.67
N VAL A 43 19.93 -8.61 -4.17
CA VAL A 43 18.82 -8.80 -3.20
C VAL A 43 17.74 -9.76 -3.72
N GLU A 44 17.37 -9.65 -5.00
CA GLU A 44 16.40 -10.54 -5.63
C GLU A 44 16.87 -12.01 -5.62
N ASN A 45 18.17 -12.26 -5.80
CA ASN A 45 18.75 -13.60 -5.73
C ASN A 45 18.77 -14.14 -4.30
N VAL A 46 19.08 -13.30 -3.31
CA VAL A 46 19.07 -13.69 -1.89
C VAL A 46 17.65 -14.06 -1.44
N ILE A 47 16.65 -13.26 -1.81
CA ILE A 47 15.24 -13.53 -1.56
C ILE A 47 14.84 -14.85 -2.23
N LYS A 48 15.14 -15.02 -3.53
CA LYS A 48 14.84 -16.25 -4.27
C LYS A 48 15.44 -17.50 -3.61
N TRP A 49 16.68 -17.41 -3.14
CA TRP A 49 17.33 -18.53 -2.45
C TRP A 49 16.60 -18.91 -1.15
N HIS A 50 16.20 -17.92 -0.34
CA HIS A 50 15.45 -18.15 0.90
C HIS A 50 14.07 -18.76 0.62
N VAL A 51 13.35 -18.23 -0.38
CA VAL A 51 12.04 -18.76 -0.78
C VAL A 51 12.17 -20.22 -1.26
N ILE A 52 13.16 -20.54 -2.10
CA ILE A 52 13.40 -21.91 -2.55
C ILE A 52 13.73 -22.84 -1.37
N LYS A 53 14.56 -22.38 -0.42
CA LYS A 53 14.89 -23.14 0.79
C LYS A 53 13.63 -23.44 1.62
N ALA A 54 12.79 -22.43 1.85
CA ALA A 54 11.55 -22.58 2.60
C ALA A 54 10.53 -23.48 1.89
N LEU A 55 10.45 -23.41 0.55
CA LEU A 55 9.62 -24.31 -0.27
C LEU A 55 10.06 -25.77 -0.16
N LYS A 56 11.37 -26.03 -0.12
CA LYS A 56 11.92 -27.38 0.08
C LYS A 56 11.57 -27.95 1.45
N GLN A 57 11.49 -27.10 2.48
CA GLN A 57 11.09 -27.50 3.83
C GLN A 57 9.58 -27.70 3.95
N ASN A 58 8.79 -26.81 3.37
CA ASN A 58 7.33 -26.90 3.35
C ASN A 58 6.78 -26.31 2.05
N ARG A 59 6.20 -27.16 1.19
CA ARG A 59 5.65 -26.75 -0.09
C ARG A 59 4.48 -25.76 0.05
N ARG A 60 3.74 -25.80 1.16
CA ARG A 60 2.62 -24.87 1.45
C ARG A 60 3.09 -23.41 1.58
N THR A 61 4.37 -23.19 1.88
CA THR A 61 4.96 -21.84 1.98
C THR A 61 4.72 -21.00 0.73
N GLY A 62 4.76 -21.59 -0.46
CA GLY A 62 4.53 -20.85 -1.71
C GLY A 62 3.12 -20.24 -1.76
N ALA A 63 2.10 -21.05 -1.50
CA ALA A 63 0.72 -20.59 -1.44
C ALA A 63 0.51 -19.58 -0.29
N ALA A 64 1.17 -19.79 0.86
CA ALA A 64 1.10 -18.87 1.99
C ALA A 64 1.69 -17.48 1.66
N LEU A 65 2.84 -17.41 0.99
CA LEU A 65 3.47 -16.14 0.59
C LEU A 65 2.63 -15.37 -0.43
N VAL A 66 2.05 -16.06 -1.43
CA VAL A 66 1.16 -15.43 -2.41
C VAL A 66 -0.11 -14.90 -1.73
N ARG A 67 -0.70 -15.68 -0.83
CA ARG A 67 -1.86 -15.24 -0.04
C ARG A 67 -1.50 -14.04 0.84
N LEU A 68 -0.33 -14.03 1.46
CA LEU A 68 0.12 -12.91 2.29
C LEU A 68 0.25 -11.62 1.49
N LEU A 69 0.86 -11.66 0.30
CA LEU A 69 0.95 -10.52 -0.60
C LEU A 69 -0.44 -10.01 -1.01
N PHE A 70 -1.37 -10.92 -1.30
CA PHE A 70 -2.74 -10.56 -1.60
C PHE A 70 -3.42 -9.85 -0.42
N HIS A 71 -3.28 -10.39 0.80
CA HIS A 71 -3.89 -9.80 2.00
C HIS A 71 -3.34 -8.41 2.30
N ASP A 72 -2.02 -8.22 2.17
CA ASP A 72 -1.36 -6.91 2.32
C ASP A 72 -1.93 -5.91 1.29
N CYS A 73 -1.84 -6.23 0.00
CA CYS A 73 -2.26 -5.30 -1.04
C CYS A 73 -3.77 -4.97 -1.05
N PHE A 74 -4.63 -5.87 -0.54
CA PHE A 74 -6.07 -5.64 -0.47
C PHE A 74 -6.48 -4.70 0.66
N VAL A 75 -5.71 -4.67 1.75
CA VAL A 75 -5.98 -3.82 2.90
C VAL A 75 -5.08 -2.60 2.78
N ARG A 76 -5.65 -1.48 2.32
CA ARG A 76 -4.98 -0.16 2.27
C ARG A 76 -3.72 -0.06 1.39
N GLY A 77 -3.22 -1.16 0.80
CA GLY A 77 -2.16 -1.18 -0.21
C GLY A 77 -0.98 -2.08 0.17
N CYS A 78 -0.02 -2.25 -0.75
CA CYS A 78 1.12 -3.13 -0.55
C CYS A 78 2.23 -2.44 0.28
N ASP A 79 1.99 -2.23 1.58
CA ASP A 79 2.86 -1.49 2.49
C ASP A 79 3.52 -2.35 3.58
N GLY A 80 3.22 -3.65 3.64
CA GLY A 80 3.74 -4.57 4.64
C GLY A 80 3.08 -4.46 6.02
N SER A 81 1.99 -3.70 6.16
CA SER A 81 1.26 -3.50 7.41
C SER A 81 0.74 -4.80 8.02
N VAL A 82 0.40 -5.79 7.19
CA VAL A 82 -0.07 -7.12 7.65
C VAL A 82 0.98 -7.87 8.49
N LEU A 83 2.25 -7.49 8.38
CA LEU A 83 3.35 -8.11 9.11
C LEU A 83 3.53 -7.56 10.54
N LEU A 84 2.88 -6.44 10.87
CA LEU A 84 3.04 -5.79 12.17
C LEU A 84 2.33 -6.58 13.27
N ASP A 85 3.04 -6.79 14.37
CA ASP A 85 2.50 -7.41 15.56
C ASP A 85 1.86 -6.39 16.50
N LYS A 86 1.15 -6.90 17.51
CA LYS A 86 0.50 -6.09 18.53
C LYS A 86 1.52 -5.28 19.32
N SER A 87 1.26 -3.99 19.45
CA SER A 87 2.04 -3.07 20.28
C SER A 87 1.14 -2.01 20.90
N TYR A 88 1.70 -1.11 21.71
CA TYR A 88 0.95 0.03 22.23
C TYR A 88 0.43 0.94 21.10
N GLU A 89 1.25 1.17 20.06
CA GLU A 89 0.91 1.97 18.88
C GLU A 89 0.04 1.21 17.87
N ASN A 90 0.08 -0.13 17.90
CA ASN A 90 -0.72 -1.02 17.05
C ASN A 90 -1.49 -2.05 17.91
N PRO A 91 -2.52 -1.62 18.67
CA PRO A 91 -3.22 -2.50 19.60
C PRO A 91 -4.11 -3.54 18.92
N HIS A 92 -4.44 -3.34 17.63
CA HIS A 92 -5.30 -4.21 16.82
C HIS A 92 -4.64 -4.50 15.46
N PRO A 93 -3.60 -5.36 15.42
CA PRO A 93 -2.93 -5.70 14.18
C PRO A 93 -3.86 -6.45 13.22
N GLU A 94 -3.64 -6.29 11.91
CA GLU A 94 -4.43 -6.97 10.87
C GLU A 94 -4.40 -8.50 10.99
N LYS A 95 -3.32 -9.04 11.56
CA LYS A 95 -3.16 -10.47 11.85
C LYS A 95 -4.23 -11.02 12.81
N GLU A 96 -4.84 -10.17 13.65
CA GLU A 96 -5.93 -10.55 14.57
C GLU A 96 -7.32 -10.46 13.93
N ALA A 97 -7.42 -10.15 12.63
CA ALA A 97 -8.70 -10.15 11.94
C ALA A 97 -9.43 -11.51 12.10
N PRO A 98 -10.75 -11.50 12.35
CA PRO A 98 -11.52 -12.72 12.55
C PRO A 98 -11.35 -13.70 11.36
N ASP A 99 -11.11 -14.98 11.66
CA ASP A 99 -11.11 -16.00 10.60
C ASP A 99 -12.55 -16.21 10.13
N ILE A 100 -12.77 -15.95 8.84
CA ILE A 100 -14.05 -16.14 8.14
C ILE A 100 -14.58 -17.57 8.31
N ARG A 101 -13.74 -18.55 8.66
CA ARG A 101 -14.13 -19.95 8.91
C ARG A 101 -14.60 -20.26 10.33
N VAL A 102 -14.43 -19.35 11.30
CA VAL A 102 -14.79 -19.62 12.70
C VAL A 102 -16.26 -19.25 12.98
N HIS A 103 -16.87 -18.37 12.17
CA HIS A 103 -18.28 -17.98 12.35
C HIS A 103 -19.31 -19.08 12.06
N GLU A 104 -18.94 -20.18 11.40
CA GLU A 104 -19.84 -21.33 11.19
C GLU A 104 -19.71 -22.40 12.31
N GLN A 105 -18.70 -22.31 13.19
CA GLN A 105 -18.54 -23.27 14.30
C GLN A 105 -19.12 -22.77 15.63
N ASP A 106 -19.54 -21.49 15.69
CA ASP A 106 -20.13 -20.85 16.88
C ASP A 106 -21.65 -20.57 16.73
N LYS A 107 -22.35 -21.24 15.80
CA LYS A 107 -23.81 -21.17 15.66
C LYS A 107 -24.48 -22.53 15.75
#